data_AF-A0A354WQQ5-F1
#
_entry.id   AF-A0A354WQQ5-F1
#
_cell.length_a   1.000
_cell.length_b   1.000
_cell.length_c   1.000
_cell.angle_alpha   90.00
_cell.angle_beta   90.00
_cell.angle_gamma   90.00
#
_symmetry.space_group_name_H-M   'P 1'
#
loop_
_entity.id
_entity.type
_entity.pdbx_description
1 polymer ?
#
loop_
_entity_poly.entity_id
_entity_poly.type
_entity_poly.pdbx_seq_one_letter_code
_entity_poly.pdbx_strand_id
1 'polypeptide(L)'
;FIFTVDLFNEGVDIPSINTVLFLRPTQSMTVFLQQLGRGLRLSEGKDCLTVLDFVAQANRKYDFASRYAALLGKHQVVMKAEIQQGFPHVPKGCSIQMEEMAQKWVLENINSRLRKNEYYIELVKELASATGHVPHLAEFFQAAGMDPHSFYNGNHSYARLLADGGLISDFPVTDDELALRKAWPRLLSMDSPKWISFIQDCYEELPSSLNRLEQKYLRMWSITLFPDGQSYTPQDPAEAITRFANQKELKQEIKELLAYQYDQLNLIPEKADLPYPCGLEVYCNYTRDQIFSALGLAKPSSVREGVKYLHPGNSDMVTTDTDVFLVTLNKSEKEFSDTTLYEDYSIDKHLFHWQSQSTTTPESKTGQRYIHQREKGNQVLLFVRAAKKDDYKNAMAFTFLGTAQIVSWQGSQPMSILYRLNHPIPAKYIVKTDTSGVL
;
A
#
# COMPACT_ATOMS: atom_id res chain seq x y z
N PHE A 1 -8.82 -48.17 -16.69
CA PHE A 1 -7.77 -47.15 -16.54
C PHE A 1 -6.43 -47.73 -16.96
N ILE A 2 -5.61 -46.96 -17.67
CA ILE A 2 -4.25 -47.35 -18.04
C ILE A 2 -3.31 -46.31 -17.43
N PHE A 3 -2.34 -46.76 -16.64
CA PHE A 3 -1.32 -45.89 -16.05
C PHE A 3 -0.06 -45.96 -16.91
N THR A 4 0.55 -44.81 -17.19
CA THR A 4 1.71 -44.71 -18.07
C THR A 4 2.68 -43.66 -17.56
N VAL A 5 3.95 -43.87 -17.86
CA VAL A 5 5.01 -42.88 -17.74
C VAL A 5 5.80 -42.89 -19.04
N ASP A 6 5.77 -41.78 -19.76
CA ASP A 6 6.56 -41.50 -20.98
C ASP A 6 6.32 -42.40 -22.22
N LEU A 7 5.58 -43.50 -22.08
CA LEU A 7 5.24 -44.46 -23.14
C LEU A 7 4.14 -44.00 -24.10
N PHE A 8 3.21 -43.16 -23.64
CA PHE A 8 2.10 -42.62 -24.47
C PHE A 8 2.29 -41.15 -24.85
N ASN A 9 3.52 -40.63 -24.73
CA ASN A 9 3.80 -39.27 -25.17
C ASN A 9 3.81 -39.16 -26.71
N GLU A 10 4.14 -40.24 -27.43
CA GLU A 10 4.17 -40.32 -28.90
C GLU A 10 3.60 -41.67 -29.41
N GLY A 11 3.07 -41.72 -30.63
CA GLY A 11 2.73 -42.98 -31.34
C GLY A 11 1.44 -43.72 -30.96
N VAL A 12 0.68 -43.31 -29.94
CA VAL A 12 -0.58 -44.01 -29.53
C VAL A 12 -1.84 -43.17 -29.77
N ASP A 13 -2.73 -43.67 -30.61
CA ASP A 13 -3.98 -43.01 -31.00
C ASP A 13 -5.21 -43.76 -30.46
N ILE A 14 -5.84 -43.20 -29.42
CA ILE A 14 -7.06 -43.76 -28.82
C ILE A 14 -8.09 -42.62 -28.68
N PRO A 15 -8.95 -42.38 -29.68
CA PRO A 15 -9.93 -41.29 -29.64
C PRO A 15 -10.99 -41.42 -28.54
N SER A 16 -11.25 -42.63 -28.08
CA SER A 16 -12.28 -42.95 -27.08
C SER A 16 -11.90 -42.60 -25.63
N ILE A 17 -10.73 -41.98 -25.39
CA ILE A 17 -10.33 -41.53 -24.05
C ILE A 17 -11.33 -40.47 -23.56
N ASN A 18 -12.06 -40.78 -22.49
CA ASN A 18 -13.02 -39.88 -21.85
C ASN A 18 -12.53 -39.31 -20.51
N THR A 19 -11.41 -39.81 -19.97
CA THR A 19 -10.83 -39.34 -18.71
C THR A 19 -9.31 -39.33 -18.76
N VAL A 20 -8.70 -38.22 -18.34
CA VAL A 20 -7.24 -38.07 -18.18
C VAL A 20 -6.93 -37.65 -16.75
N LEU A 21 -6.03 -38.38 -16.09
CA LEU A 21 -5.57 -38.08 -14.74
C LEU A 21 -4.11 -37.68 -14.76
N PHE A 22 -3.81 -36.44 -14.37
CA PHE A 22 -2.44 -35.98 -14.16
C PHE A 22 -2.07 -36.22 -12.69
N LEU A 23 -1.37 -37.32 -12.44
CA LEU A 23 -0.95 -37.76 -11.09
C LEU A 23 0.48 -37.34 -10.74
N ARG A 24 1.19 -36.69 -11.66
CA ARG A 24 2.55 -36.18 -11.45
C ARG A 24 2.74 -34.80 -12.07
N PRO A 25 3.67 -33.98 -11.57
CA PRO A 25 4.02 -32.72 -12.21
C PRO A 25 4.66 -32.97 -13.60
N THR A 26 3.92 -32.72 -14.67
CA THR A 26 4.45 -32.71 -16.04
C THR A 26 5.16 -31.37 -16.28
N GLN A 27 6.49 -31.35 -16.25
CA GLN A 27 7.28 -30.10 -16.31
C GLN A 27 7.30 -29.46 -17.70
N SER A 28 7.18 -30.25 -18.77
CA SER A 28 7.17 -29.74 -20.14
C SER A 28 5.76 -29.36 -20.58
N MET A 29 5.58 -28.11 -21.02
CA MET A 29 4.32 -27.62 -21.59
C MET A 29 3.90 -28.43 -22.81
N THR A 30 4.86 -28.74 -23.68
CA THR A 30 4.64 -29.53 -24.89
C THR A 30 4.08 -30.91 -24.56
N VAL A 31 4.67 -31.59 -23.57
CA VAL A 31 4.20 -32.92 -23.13
C VAL A 31 2.80 -32.83 -22.52
N PHE A 32 2.51 -31.78 -21.75
CA PHE A 32 1.18 -31.56 -21.19
C PHE A 32 0.12 -31.40 -22.28
N LEU A 33 0.36 -30.51 -23.26
CA LEU A 33 -0.59 -30.27 -24.35
C LEU A 33 -0.78 -31.50 -25.23
N GLN A 34 0.29 -32.26 -25.47
CA GLN A 34 0.20 -33.54 -26.19
C GLN A 34 -0.67 -34.56 -25.43
N GLN A 35 -0.44 -34.72 -24.12
CA GLN A 35 -1.22 -35.64 -23.29
C GLN A 35 -2.70 -35.24 -23.22
N LEU A 36 -2.98 -33.95 -23.04
CA LEU A 36 -4.34 -33.42 -23.04
C LEU A 36 -5.01 -33.58 -24.42
N GLY A 37 -4.29 -33.26 -25.49
CA GLY A 37 -4.76 -33.32 -26.87
C GLY A 37 -5.22 -34.71 -27.32
N ARG A 38 -4.68 -35.78 -26.72
CA ARG A 38 -5.16 -37.15 -26.95
C ARG A 38 -6.59 -37.35 -26.44
N GLY A 39 -6.86 -36.83 -25.25
CA GLY A 39 -8.20 -36.83 -24.68
C GLY A 39 -9.17 -35.88 -25.40
N LEU A 40 -8.70 -34.90 -26.18
CA LEU A 40 -9.60 -33.94 -26.86
C LEU A 40 -10.17 -34.47 -28.19
N ARG A 41 -9.77 -35.66 -28.64
CA ARG A 41 -10.29 -36.25 -29.88
C ARG A 41 -11.77 -36.64 -29.72
N LEU A 42 -12.56 -36.41 -30.77
CA LEU A 42 -13.96 -36.79 -30.82
C LEU A 42 -14.10 -38.29 -31.07
N SER A 43 -15.09 -38.91 -30.43
CA SER A 43 -15.40 -40.34 -30.56
C SER A 43 -16.89 -40.57 -30.30
N GLU A 44 -17.48 -41.55 -30.98
CA GLU A 44 -18.89 -41.89 -30.79
C GLU A 44 -19.12 -42.45 -29.37
N GLY A 45 -20.16 -41.98 -28.69
CA GLY A 45 -20.45 -42.36 -27.30
C GLY A 45 -19.63 -41.61 -26.23
N LYS A 46 -18.88 -40.57 -26.62
CA LYS A 46 -18.13 -39.71 -25.69
C LYS A 46 -18.75 -38.32 -25.63
N ASP A 47 -19.38 -38.01 -24.50
CA ASP A 47 -20.04 -36.72 -24.27
C ASP A 47 -19.03 -35.59 -23.97
N CYS A 48 -18.03 -35.88 -23.13
CA CYS A 48 -16.98 -34.93 -22.78
C CYS A 48 -15.67 -35.62 -22.39
N LEU A 49 -14.60 -34.84 -22.26
CA LEU A 49 -13.35 -35.25 -21.62
C LEU A 49 -13.32 -34.73 -20.18
N THR A 50 -13.22 -35.61 -19.21
CA THR A 50 -12.95 -35.24 -17.82
C THR A 50 -11.45 -35.22 -17.57
N VAL A 51 -10.92 -34.10 -17.07
CA VAL A 51 -9.49 -33.95 -16.74
C VAL A 51 -9.36 -33.68 -15.25
N LEU A 52 -8.59 -34.53 -14.57
CA LEU A 52 -8.28 -34.37 -13.14
C LEU A 52 -6.79 -34.09 -12.99
N ASP A 53 -6.45 -32.86 -12.63
CA ASP A 53 -5.06 -32.43 -12.37
C ASP A 53 -4.81 -32.38 -10.87
N PHE A 54 -4.05 -33.34 -10.35
CA PHE A 54 -3.76 -33.41 -8.92
C PHE A 54 -2.61 -32.46 -8.60
N VAL A 55 -2.97 -31.25 -8.16
CA VAL A 55 -2.04 -30.21 -7.73
C VAL A 55 -1.42 -30.61 -6.39
N ALA A 56 -0.37 -31.43 -6.42
CA ALA A 56 0.48 -31.68 -5.26
C ALA A 56 1.36 -30.45 -4.96
N GLN A 57 2.07 -30.45 -3.82
CA GLN A 57 3.19 -29.52 -3.55
C GLN A 57 4.32 -29.75 -4.58
N ALA A 58 4.08 -29.33 -5.81
CA ALA A 58 5.05 -29.40 -6.87
C ALA A 58 6.18 -28.42 -6.56
N ASN A 59 7.39 -28.84 -6.90
CA ASN A 59 8.60 -28.05 -6.81
C ASN A 59 8.35 -26.62 -7.32
N ARG A 60 8.86 -25.57 -6.65
CA ARG A 60 8.61 -24.13 -6.95
C ARG A 60 8.83 -23.74 -8.43
N LYS A 61 9.49 -24.59 -9.21
CA LYS A 61 9.72 -24.48 -10.66
C LYS A 61 8.53 -24.87 -11.56
N TYR A 62 7.36 -25.21 -11.01
CA TYR A 62 6.18 -25.58 -11.81
C TYR A 62 5.41 -24.37 -12.35
N ASP A 63 5.21 -24.26 -13.67
CA ASP A 63 4.66 -23.06 -14.33
C ASP A 63 3.16 -23.18 -14.58
N PHE A 64 2.39 -22.88 -13.53
CA PHE A 64 0.93 -22.92 -13.60
C PHE A 64 0.34 -21.83 -14.50
N ALA A 65 0.94 -20.63 -14.52
CA ALA A 65 0.41 -19.50 -15.28
C ALA A 65 0.38 -19.80 -16.78
N SER A 66 1.52 -20.21 -17.35
CA SER A 66 1.61 -20.55 -18.77
C SER A 66 0.71 -21.74 -19.15
N ARG A 67 0.48 -22.67 -18.21
CA ARG A 67 -0.36 -23.86 -18.45
C ARG A 67 -1.83 -23.47 -18.61
N TYR A 68 -2.34 -22.70 -17.67
CA TYR A 68 -3.74 -22.27 -17.74
C TYR A 68 -3.95 -21.28 -18.88
N ALA A 69 -2.96 -20.43 -19.19
CA ALA A 69 -2.99 -19.57 -20.37
C ALA A 69 -3.20 -20.35 -21.66
N ALA A 70 -2.49 -21.47 -21.84
CA ALA A 70 -2.64 -22.32 -23.01
C ALA A 70 -4.05 -22.92 -23.15
N LEU A 71 -4.82 -23.05 -22.07
CA LEU A 71 -6.20 -23.55 -22.08
C LEU A 71 -7.23 -22.48 -22.46
N LEU A 72 -6.92 -21.20 -22.23
CA LEU A 72 -7.80 -20.07 -22.51
C LEU A 72 -7.70 -19.60 -23.98
N GLY A 73 -6.78 -20.16 -24.78
CA GLY A 73 -6.63 -19.84 -26.19
C GLY A 73 -5.95 -18.48 -26.42
N LYS A 74 -6.33 -17.76 -27.49
CA LYS A 74 -5.72 -16.48 -27.90
C LYS A 74 -6.24 -15.25 -27.11
N HIS A 75 -6.69 -15.44 -25.89
CA HIS A 75 -7.16 -14.35 -25.05
C HIS A 75 -6.02 -13.82 -24.18
N GLN A 76 -5.71 -12.52 -24.30
CA GLN A 76 -4.80 -11.80 -23.41
C GLN A 76 -5.53 -11.57 -22.08
N VAL A 77 -5.43 -12.53 -21.15
CA VAL A 77 -6.14 -12.49 -19.86
C VAL A 77 -5.18 -12.62 -18.69
N VAL A 78 -5.48 -11.88 -17.62
CA VAL A 78 -4.70 -11.91 -16.38
C VAL A 78 -5.01 -13.20 -15.62
N MET A 79 -4.05 -14.13 -15.58
CA MET A 79 -4.25 -15.47 -14.98
C MET A 79 -4.78 -15.44 -13.55
N LYS A 80 -4.36 -14.47 -12.74
CA LYS A 80 -4.81 -14.35 -11.35
C LYS A 80 -6.31 -14.08 -11.26
N ALA A 81 -6.80 -13.14 -12.09
CA ALA A 81 -8.22 -12.81 -12.16
C ALA A 81 -9.04 -13.99 -12.69
N GLU A 82 -8.53 -14.68 -13.71
CA GLU A 82 -9.14 -15.91 -14.23
C GLU A 82 -9.32 -16.96 -13.14
N ILE A 83 -8.25 -17.28 -12.40
CA ILE A 83 -8.29 -18.28 -11.33
C ILE A 83 -9.29 -17.87 -10.22
N GLN A 84 -9.33 -16.59 -9.84
CA GLN A 84 -10.23 -16.09 -8.80
C GLN A 84 -11.70 -16.08 -9.21
N GLN A 85 -11.98 -15.86 -10.50
CA GLN A 85 -13.34 -15.79 -11.04
C GLN A 85 -13.82 -17.13 -11.62
N GLY A 86 -13.03 -18.20 -11.50
CA GLY A 86 -13.41 -19.54 -11.99
C GLY A 86 -13.29 -19.68 -13.51
N PHE A 87 -12.30 -19.03 -14.12
CA PHE A 87 -11.95 -19.07 -15.55
C PHE A 87 -13.12 -18.70 -16.47
N PRO A 88 -13.66 -17.47 -16.39
CA PRO A 88 -14.81 -17.05 -17.19
C PRO A 88 -14.55 -17.05 -18.71
N HIS A 89 -13.27 -16.99 -19.13
CA HIS A 89 -12.90 -16.88 -20.55
C HIS A 89 -12.48 -18.22 -21.19
N VAL A 90 -12.80 -19.36 -20.58
CA VAL A 90 -12.56 -20.67 -21.23
C VAL A 90 -13.38 -20.82 -22.52
N PRO A 91 -12.91 -21.61 -23.50
CA PRO A 91 -13.67 -21.90 -24.72
C PRO A 91 -15.08 -22.43 -24.42
N LYS A 92 -16.03 -22.10 -25.29
CA LYS A 92 -17.44 -22.54 -25.14
C LYS A 92 -17.52 -24.06 -25.04
N GLY A 93 -18.26 -24.55 -24.03
CA GLY A 93 -18.41 -25.98 -23.76
C GLY A 93 -17.30 -26.56 -22.87
N CYS A 94 -16.33 -25.75 -22.44
CA CYS A 94 -15.35 -26.13 -21.44
C CYS A 94 -15.69 -25.50 -20.08
N SER A 95 -15.25 -26.15 -19.00
CA SER A 95 -15.30 -25.62 -17.64
C SER A 95 -14.06 -26.04 -16.89
N ILE A 96 -13.44 -25.11 -16.17
CA ILE A 96 -12.31 -25.40 -15.27
C ILE A 96 -12.77 -25.08 -13.86
N GLN A 97 -12.63 -26.05 -12.96
CA GLN A 97 -12.96 -25.90 -11.54
C GLN A 97 -11.73 -26.24 -10.71
N MET A 98 -11.53 -25.49 -9.63
CA MET A 98 -10.39 -25.66 -8.74
C MET A 98 -10.88 -25.68 -7.30
N GLU A 99 -10.37 -26.63 -6.53
CA GLU A 99 -10.66 -26.68 -5.09
C GLU A 99 -9.99 -25.49 -4.38
N GLU A 100 -10.60 -25.00 -3.30
CA GLU A 100 -10.15 -23.82 -2.55
C GLU A 100 -8.67 -23.89 -2.15
N MET A 101 -8.23 -25.06 -1.68
CA MET A 101 -6.82 -25.28 -1.34
C MET A 101 -5.94 -25.23 -2.58
N ALA A 102 -6.27 -25.96 -3.64
CA ALA A 102 -5.50 -25.94 -4.89
C ALA A 102 -5.39 -24.52 -5.45
N GLN A 103 -6.47 -23.74 -5.39
CA GLN A 103 -6.51 -22.34 -5.81
C GLN A 103 -5.52 -21.48 -5.01
N LYS A 104 -5.55 -21.59 -3.68
CA LYS A 104 -4.60 -20.89 -2.82
C LYS A 104 -3.15 -21.26 -3.15
N TRP A 105 -2.85 -22.55 -3.31
CA TRP A 105 -1.51 -23.04 -3.65
C TRP A 105 -1.00 -22.55 -5.01
N VAL A 106 -1.84 -22.59 -6.05
CA VAL A 106 -1.50 -22.09 -7.38
C VAL A 106 -1.24 -20.59 -7.34
N LEU A 107 -2.10 -19.82 -6.67
CA LEU A 107 -1.92 -18.38 -6.48
C LEU A 107 -0.64 -18.07 -5.71
N GLU A 108 -0.33 -18.80 -4.64
CA GLU A 108 0.94 -18.66 -3.91
C GLU A 108 2.15 -18.99 -4.78
N ASN A 109 2.07 -20.01 -5.65
CA ASN A 109 3.15 -20.34 -6.57
C ASN A 109 3.39 -19.23 -7.60
N ILE A 110 2.32 -18.75 -8.25
CA ILE A 110 2.37 -17.60 -9.17
C ILE A 110 2.99 -16.40 -8.44
N ASN A 111 2.48 -16.07 -7.25
CA ASN A 111 2.98 -15.00 -6.40
C ASN A 111 4.46 -15.17 -6.01
N SER A 112 4.91 -16.40 -5.78
CA SER A 112 6.32 -16.68 -5.45
C SER A 112 7.26 -16.47 -6.62
N ARG A 113 6.76 -16.57 -7.86
CA ARG A 113 7.48 -16.21 -9.10
C ARG A 113 7.46 -14.71 -9.38
N LEU A 114 6.41 -13.99 -8.99
CA LEU A 114 6.35 -12.52 -9.01
C LEU A 114 7.51 -11.86 -8.24
N ARG A 115 8.19 -12.60 -7.36
CA ARG A 115 9.38 -12.11 -6.65
C ARG A 115 10.64 -11.98 -7.53
N LYS A 116 10.61 -12.45 -8.78
CA LYS A 116 11.72 -12.28 -9.73
C LYS A 116 11.40 -11.19 -10.74
N ASN A 117 12.33 -10.26 -10.96
CA ASN A 117 12.23 -9.20 -11.98
C ASN A 117 11.78 -9.72 -13.36
N GLU A 118 12.18 -10.94 -13.72
CA GLU A 118 11.79 -11.60 -14.99
C GLU A 118 10.27 -11.60 -15.23
N TYR A 119 9.45 -11.85 -14.19
CA TYR A 119 8.00 -11.83 -14.36
C TYR A 119 7.49 -10.44 -14.74
N TYR A 120 7.95 -9.40 -14.04
CA TYR A 120 7.50 -8.04 -14.31
C TYR A 120 7.96 -7.57 -15.68
N ILE A 121 9.15 -7.98 -16.11
CA ILE A 121 9.71 -7.66 -17.44
C ILE A 121 8.82 -8.26 -18.53
N GLU A 122 8.47 -9.55 -18.43
CA GLU A 122 7.60 -10.18 -19.41
C GLU A 122 6.19 -9.56 -19.39
N LEU A 123 5.65 -9.26 -18.21
CA LEU A 123 4.34 -8.59 -18.09
C LEU A 123 4.31 -7.21 -18.80
N VAL A 124 5.31 -6.35 -18.59
CA VAL A 124 5.33 -5.03 -19.26
C VAL A 124 5.51 -5.17 -20.77
N LYS A 125 6.27 -6.17 -21.24
CA LYS A 125 6.44 -6.43 -22.68
C LYS A 125 5.17 -6.97 -23.33
N GLU A 126 4.46 -7.87 -22.65
CA GLU A 126 3.15 -8.37 -23.09
C GLU A 126 2.14 -7.23 -23.17
N LEU A 127 2.06 -6.39 -22.13
CA LEU A 127 1.19 -5.20 -22.11
C LEU A 127 1.54 -4.23 -23.23
N ALA A 128 2.83 -3.98 -23.47
CA ALA A 128 3.27 -3.10 -24.54
C ALA A 128 2.86 -3.65 -25.93
N SER A 129 3.04 -4.95 -26.13
CA SER A 129 2.62 -5.63 -27.37
C SER A 129 1.10 -5.64 -27.55
N ALA A 130 0.32 -5.69 -26.47
CA ALA A 130 -1.13 -5.72 -26.49
C ALA A 130 -1.75 -4.35 -26.78
N THR A 131 -1.21 -3.31 -26.12
CA THR A 131 -1.73 -1.93 -26.18
C THR A 131 -1.14 -1.11 -27.33
N GLY A 132 0.03 -1.50 -27.82
CA GLY A 132 0.75 -0.78 -28.88
C GLY A 132 1.51 0.46 -28.39
N HIS A 133 1.61 0.67 -27.07
CA HIS A 133 2.41 1.73 -26.47
C HIS A 133 3.19 1.23 -25.23
N VAL A 134 4.11 2.04 -24.71
CA VAL A 134 4.74 1.73 -23.42
C VAL A 134 3.66 1.82 -22.35
N PRO A 135 3.44 0.77 -21.52
CA PRO A 135 2.39 0.80 -20.52
C PRO A 135 2.64 1.88 -19.47
N HIS A 136 1.57 2.49 -18.99
CA HIS A 136 1.61 3.37 -17.83
C HIS A 136 1.60 2.56 -16.53
N LEU A 137 2.09 3.16 -15.44
CA LEU A 137 2.18 2.52 -14.13
C LEU A 137 0.82 1.97 -13.64
N ALA A 138 -0.26 2.71 -13.88
CA ALA A 138 -1.61 2.29 -13.50
C ALA A 138 -2.04 1.01 -14.24
N GLU A 139 -1.75 0.92 -15.54
CA GLU A 139 -2.05 -0.27 -16.37
C GLU A 139 -1.23 -1.47 -15.90
N PHE A 140 0.04 -1.23 -15.57
CA PHE A 140 0.90 -2.26 -14.99
C PHE A 140 0.35 -2.81 -13.68
N PHE A 141 -0.05 -1.95 -12.73
CA PHE A 141 -0.62 -2.43 -11.46
C PHE A 141 -1.97 -3.14 -11.64
N GLN A 142 -2.82 -2.62 -12.54
CA GLN A 142 -4.07 -3.26 -12.88
C GLN A 142 -3.85 -4.67 -13.46
N ALA A 143 -2.93 -4.81 -14.41
CA ALA A 143 -2.62 -6.08 -15.05
C ALA A 143 -1.90 -7.07 -14.11
N ALA A 144 -0.99 -6.58 -13.26
CA ALA A 144 -0.31 -7.39 -12.28
C ALA A 144 -1.27 -7.90 -11.18
N GLY A 145 -2.39 -7.20 -10.95
CA GLY A 145 -3.39 -7.56 -9.94
C GLY A 145 -2.78 -7.66 -8.54
N MET A 146 -1.79 -6.81 -8.25
CA MET A 146 -1.02 -6.83 -7.01
C MET A 146 -1.10 -5.48 -6.31
N ASP A 147 -0.91 -5.51 -5.00
CA ASP A 147 -0.74 -4.29 -4.21
C ASP A 147 0.58 -3.58 -4.60
N PRO A 148 0.55 -2.26 -4.90
CA PRO A 148 1.76 -1.50 -5.24
C PRO A 148 2.90 -1.64 -4.23
N HIS A 149 2.64 -1.79 -2.93
CA HIS A 149 3.66 -1.99 -1.90
C HIS A 149 4.46 -3.29 -2.10
N SER A 150 3.87 -4.29 -2.75
CA SER A 150 4.58 -5.53 -3.09
C SER A 150 5.65 -5.31 -4.16
N PHE A 151 5.39 -4.42 -5.13
CA PHE A 151 6.35 -4.06 -6.16
C PHE A 151 7.38 -3.05 -5.62
N TYR A 152 6.90 -1.98 -5.00
CA TYR A 152 7.69 -0.89 -4.47
C TYR A 152 8.25 -1.18 -3.06
N ASN A 153 9.08 -2.23 -2.99
CA ASN A 153 9.61 -2.79 -1.75
C ASN A 153 11.06 -2.37 -1.42
N GLY A 154 11.56 -1.32 -2.07
CA GLY A 154 12.95 -0.85 -1.92
C GLY A 154 13.92 -1.33 -3.01
N ASN A 155 13.54 -2.30 -3.84
CA ASN A 155 14.42 -2.87 -4.86
C ASN A 155 14.05 -2.47 -6.30
N HIS A 156 12.78 -2.19 -6.56
CA HIS A 156 12.28 -1.94 -7.91
C HIS A 156 12.04 -0.44 -8.17
N SER A 157 12.23 -0.08 -9.44
CA SER A 157 11.73 1.14 -10.07
C SER A 157 11.02 0.69 -11.34
N TYR A 158 9.86 1.27 -11.61
CA TYR A 158 9.09 1.02 -12.82
C TYR A 158 9.83 1.55 -14.05
N ALA A 159 10.44 2.74 -13.97
CA ALA A 159 11.30 3.23 -15.05
C ALA A 159 12.43 2.24 -15.36
N ARG A 160 13.11 1.72 -14.33
CA ARG A 160 14.15 0.69 -14.51
C ARG A 160 13.58 -0.59 -15.12
N LEU A 161 12.41 -1.02 -14.68
CA LEU A 161 11.73 -2.19 -15.23
C LEU A 161 11.44 -2.05 -16.73
N LEU A 162 11.00 -0.87 -17.17
CA LEU A 162 10.76 -0.59 -18.59
C LEU A 162 12.07 -0.60 -19.40
N ALA A 163 13.16 -0.07 -18.84
CA ALA A 163 14.47 -0.08 -19.48
C ALA A 163 15.02 -1.52 -19.60
N ASP A 164 14.94 -2.30 -18.52
CA ASP A 164 15.35 -3.72 -18.50
C ASP A 164 14.52 -4.56 -19.49
N GLY A 165 13.25 -4.19 -19.70
CA GLY A 165 12.37 -4.80 -20.71
C GLY A 165 12.59 -4.31 -22.14
N GLY A 166 13.49 -3.34 -22.36
CA GLY A 166 13.77 -2.75 -23.67
C GLY A 166 12.65 -1.88 -24.24
N LEU A 167 11.72 -1.43 -23.40
CA LEU A 167 10.59 -0.57 -23.80
C LEU A 167 10.95 0.92 -23.81
N ILE A 168 11.98 1.30 -23.03
CA ILE A 168 12.61 2.62 -23.07
C ILE A 168 14.12 2.46 -23.16
N SER A 169 14.83 3.54 -23.50
CA SER A 169 16.29 3.56 -23.49
C SER A 169 16.83 3.34 -22.07
N ASP A 170 17.94 2.61 -21.97
CA ASP A 170 18.67 2.49 -20.71
C ASP A 170 19.22 3.86 -20.26
N PHE A 171 19.31 4.03 -18.94
CA PHE A 171 19.74 5.26 -18.29
C PHE A 171 20.61 4.94 -17.06
N PRO A 172 21.57 5.80 -16.69
CA PRO A 172 22.50 5.51 -15.61
C PRO A 172 21.79 5.35 -14.27
N VAL A 173 22.29 4.43 -13.44
CA VAL A 173 21.84 4.32 -12.05
C VAL A 173 22.43 5.47 -11.24
N THR A 174 21.57 6.28 -10.62
CA THR A 174 21.96 7.44 -9.82
C THR A 174 21.70 7.18 -8.33
N ASP A 175 22.39 7.92 -7.44
CA ASP A 175 22.10 7.88 -6.00
C ASP A 175 20.66 8.34 -5.70
N ASP A 176 20.12 9.24 -6.53
CA ASP A 176 18.73 9.68 -6.45
C ASP A 176 17.75 8.54 -6.77
N GLU A 177 18.04 7.69 -7.76
CA GLU A 177 17.26 6.47 -8.02
C GLU A 177 17.24 5.56 -6.78
N LEU A 178 18.39 5.35 -6.13
CA LEU A 178 18.49 4.51 -4.93
C LEU A 178 17.74 5.12 -3.74
N ALA A 179 17.77 6.44 -3.58
CA ALA A 179 17.00 7.15 -2.57
C ALA A 179 15.49 7.02 -2.83
N LEU A 180 15.08 7.20 -4.09
CA LEU A 180 13.70 7.10 -4.53
C LEU A 180 13.12 5.69 -4.33
N ARG A 181 13.89 4.65 -4.66
CA ARG A 181 13.51 3.25 -4.37
C ARG A 181 13.15 3.02 -2.90
N LYS A 182 13.89 3.64 -1.97
CA LYS A 182 13.63 3.59 -0.52
C LYS A 182 12.48 4.50 -0.08
N ALA A 183 12.08 5.46 -0.91
CA ALA A 183 11.01 6.41 -0.64
C ALA A 183 9.63 5.90 -1.05
N TRP A 184 9.55 4.97 -2.00
CA TRP A 184 8.27 4.47 -2.51
C TRP A 184 7.25 4.03 -1.45
N PRO A 185 7.61 3.29 -0.38
CA PRO A 185 6.63 2.94 0.65
C PRO A 185 5.99 4.16 1.33
N ARG A 186 6.71 5.29 1.43
CA ARG A 186 6.18 6.54 2.00
C ARG A 186 5.32 7.30 0.97
N LEU A 187 5.72 7.28 -0.30
CA LEU A 187 4.96 7.90 -1.39
C LEU A 187 3.62 7.22 -1.62
N LEU A 188 3.57 5.89 -1.51
CA LEU A 188 2.34 5.09 -1.57
C LEU A 188 1.34 5.38 -0.44
N SER A 189 1.79 6.03 0.64
CA SER A 189 0.89 6.47 1.71
C SER A 189 0.29 7.86 1.49
N MET A 190 0.71 8.59 0.44
CA MET A 190 0.21 9.93 0.15
C MET A 190 -1.19 9.87 -0.44
N ASP A 191 -2.10 10.65 0.14
CA ASP A 191 -3.51 10.72 -0.25
C ASP A 191 -4.12 12.11 0.01
N SER A 192 -3.28 13.14 0.13
CA SER A 192 -3.72 14.54 0.26
C SER A 192 -3.81 15.17 -1.14
N PRO A 193 -5.02 15.41 -1.68
CA PRO A 193 -5.20 15.92 -3.04
C PRO A 193 -4.49 17.25 -3.23
N LYS A 194 -4.57 18.18 -2.27
CA LYS A 194 -3.92 19.49 -2.41
C LYS A 194 -2.41 19.36 -2.44
N TRP A 195 -1.86 18.47 -1.60
CA TRP A 195 -0.42 18.27 -1.57
C TRP A 195 0.06 17.53 -2.83
N ILE A 196 -0.64 16.48 -3.27
CA ILE A 196 -0.33 15.74 -4.50
C ILE A 196 -0.37 16.68 -5.71
N SER A 197 -1.45 17.43 -5.91
CA SER A 197 -1.58 18.36 -7.03
C SER A 197 -0.49 19.43 -7.00
N PHE A 198 -0.17 20.00 -5.84
CA PHE A 198 0.91 20.98 -5.72
C PHE A 198 2.28 20.41 -6.14
N ILE A 199 2.58 19.15 -5.79
CA ILE A 199 3.84 18.50 -6.19
C ILE A 199 3.83 18.19 -7.69
N GLN A 200 2.70 17.75 -8.25
CA GLN A 200 2.57 17.57 -9.70
C GLN A 200 2.82 18.88 -10.45
N ASP A 201 2.22 19.98 -10.01
CA ASP A 201 2.42 21.31 -10.58
C ASP A 201 3.90 21.74 -10.51
N CYS A 202 4.56 21.50 -9.38
CA CYS A 202 5.99 21.81 -9.21
C CYS A 202 6.90 21.04 -10.20
N TYR A 203 6.50 19.85 -10.61
CA TYR A 203 7.24 19.09 -11.64
C TYR A 203 7.00 19.62 -13.05
N GLU A 204 5.91 20.34 -13.31
CA GLU A 204 5.71 21.07 -14.58
C GLU A 204 6.46 22.39 -14.57
N GLU A 205 6.24 23.19 -13.52
CA GLU A 205 6.89 24.47 -13.31
C GLU A 205 6.97 24.77 -11.81
N LEU A 206 8.20 24.82 -11.28
CA LEU A 206 8.44 25.18 -9.89
C LEU A 206 8.22 26.69 -9.71
N PRO A 207 7.29 27.13 -8.82
CA PRO A 207 7.04 28.56 -8.62
C PRO A 207 8.27 29.32 -8.16
N SER A 208 8.48 30.53 -8.71
CA SER A 208 9.60 31.40 -8.33
C SER A 208 9.46 32.00 -6.92
N SER A 209 8.23 32.07 -6.40
CA SER A 209 7.93 32.51 -5.04
C SER A 209 6.91 31.56 -4.41
N LEU A 210 7.19 31.12 -3.19
CA LEU A 210 6.33 30.19 -2.45
C LEU A 210 5.78 30.86 -1.20
N ASN A 211 4.48 30.74 -1.00
CA ASN A 211 3.85 31.13 0.26
C ASN A 211 4.24 30.14 1.38
N ARG A 212 3.92 30.51 2.64
CA ARG A 212 4.33 29.73 3.82
C ARG A 212 3.79 28.29 3.79
N LEU A 213 2.61 28.05 3.23
CA LEU A 213 2.01 26.72 3.10
C LEU A 213 2.73 25.87 2.04
N GLU A 214 3.00 26.44 0.88
CA GLU A 214 3.72 25.79 -0.23
C GLU A 214 5.15 25.40 0.17
N GLN A 215 5.82 26.25 0.95
CA GLN A 215 7.11 25.92 1.55
C GLN A 215 7.02 24.67 2.45
N LYS A 216 5.92 24.48 3.18
CA LYS A 216 5.70 23.27 3.98
C LYS A 216 5.41 22.06 3.12
N TYR A 217 4.67 22.20 2.02
CA TYR A 217 4.48 21.10 1.06
C TYR A 217 5.80 20.63 0.44
N LEU A 218 6.68 21.54 0.02
CA LEU A 218 8.02 21.16 -0.45
C LEU A 218 8.85 20.51 0.63
N ARG A 219 8.76 21.00 1.88
CA ARG A 219 9.45 20.38 3.01
C ARG A 219 8.97 18.95 3.28
N MET A 220 7.65 18.73 3.26
CA MET A 220 7.05 17.41 3.37
C MET A 220 7.49 16.51 2.21
N TRP A 221 7.60 17.04 0.99
CA TRP A 221 8.08 16.30 -0.17
C TRP A 221 9.54 15.89 -0.01
N SER A 222 10.41 16.86 0.32
CA SER A 222 11.84 16.63 0.54
C SER A 222 12.09 15.56 1.60
N ILE A 223 11.42 15.61 2.76
CA ILE A 223 11.60 14.60 3.81
C ILE A 223 11.04 13.21 3.43
N THR A 224 10.09 13.16 2.50
CA THR A 224 9.53 11.90 1.99
C THR A 224 10.58 11.16 1.15
N LEU A 225 11.25 11.88 0.25
CA LEU A 225 12.32 11.35 -0.60
C LEU A 225 13.62 11.13 0.18
N PHE A 226 14.00 12.11 1.00
CA PHE A 226 15.26 12.16 1.73
C PHE A 226 15.00 12.33 3.23
N PRO A 227 14.95 11.24 4.00
CA PRO A 227 14.63 11.30 5.43
C PRO A 227 15.59 12.19 6.22
N ASP A 228 15.05 12.93 7.19
CA ASP A 228 15.79 13.87 8.03
C ASP A 228 17.00 13.23 8.74
N GLY A 229 18.06 14.03 8.92
CA GLY A 229 19.30 13.62 9.55
C GLY A 229 20.27 12.82 8.67
N GLN A 230 19.94 12.60 7.40
CA GLN A 230 20.86 11.97 6.44
C GLN A 230 21.74 13.02 5.76
N SER A 231 23.01 12.69 5.49
CA SER A 231 23.96 13.61 4.84
C SER A 231 23.54 14.04 3.44
N TYR A 232 22.73 13.23 2.76
CA TYR A 232 22.21 13.50 1.41
C TYR A 232 20.88 14.26 1.42
N THR A 233 20.32 14.59 2.59
CA THR A 233 19.08 15.37 2.71
C THR A 233 19.34 16.80 2.23
N PRO A 234 18.57 17.30 1.24
CA PRO A 234 18.70 18.67 0.80
C PRO A 234 18.47 19.68 1.93
N GLN A 235 19.27 20.75 1.95
CA GLN A 235 19.03 21.88 2.86
C GLN A 235 17.87 22.74 2.37
N ASP A 236 17.79 22.96 1.05
CA ASP A 236 16.66 23.58 0.39
C ASP A 236 15.66 22.50 -0.05
N PRO A 237 14.42 22.47 0.48
CA PRO A 237 13.40 21.52 0.04
C PRO A 237 13.08 21.56 -1.45
N ALA A 238 13.26 22.70 -2.13
CA ALA A 238 13.02 22.81 -3.57
C ALA A 238 13.98 21.95 -4.40
N GLU A 239 15.16 21.63 -3.87
CA GLU A 239 16.13 20.74 -4.51
C GLU A 239 15.56 19.33 -4.72
N ALA A 240 14.61 18.90 -3.88
CA ALA A 240 13.93 17.61 -4.05
C ALA A 240 13.06 17.56 -5.32
N ILE A 241 12.60 18.70 -5.85
CA ILE A 241 11.94 18.77 -7.15
C ILE A 241 12.99 18.80 -8.27
N THR A 242 13.98 19.71 -8.15
CA THR A 242 14.93 19.95 -9.24
C THR A 242 15.87 18.78 -9.52
N ARG A 243 16.24 17.97 -8.50
CA ARG A 243 17.03 16.74 -8.67
C ARG A 243 16.36 15.75 -9.63
N PHE A 244 15.05 15.56 -9.51
CA PHE A 244 14.30 14.66 -10.38
C PHE A 244 13.79 15.35 -11.64
N ALA A 245 13.63 16.67 -11.67
CA ALA A 245 13.17 17.41 -12.85
C ALA A 245 14.04 17.17 -14.10
N ASN A 246 15.34 16.94 -13.90
CA ASN A 246 16.31 16.66 -14.97
C ASN A 246 16.47 15.15 -15.29
N GLN A 247 15.82 14.26 -14.54
CA GLN A 247 15.87 12.80 -14.74
C GLN A 247 14.54 12.35 -15.35
N LYS A 248 14.43 12.43 -16.68
CA LYS A 248 13.17 12.26 -17.44
C LYS A 248 12.40 11.01 -17.02
N GLU A 249 13.08 9.87 -16.92
CA GLU A 249 12.48 8.56 -16.65
C GLU A 249 11.93 8.48 -15.22
N LEU A 250 12.72 8.92 -14.23
CA LEU A 250 12.29 8.95 -12.83
C LEU A 250 11.23 10.01 -12.55
N LYS A 251 11.32 11.18 -13.20
CA LYS A 251 10.28 12.22 -13.17
C LYS A 251 8.95 11.66 -13.63
N GLN A 252 8.95 10.94 -14.75
CA GLN A 252 7.74 10.35 -15.29
C GLN A 252 7.15 9.31 -14.33
N GLU A 253 7.98 8.43 -13.77
CA GLU A 253 7.54 7.44 -12.77
C GLU A 253 6.92 8.11 -11.53
N ILE A 254 7.54 9.18 -11.00
CA ILE A 254 6.98 9.94 -9.88
C ILE A 254 5.62 10.53 -10.25
N LYS A 255 5.49 11.16 -11.42
CA LYS A 255 4.24 11.78 -11.87
C LYS A 255 3.13 10.74 -12.05
N GLU A 256 3.44 9.59 -12.63
CA GLU A 256 2.48 8.49 -12.80
C GLU A 256 2.05 7.89 -11.45
N LEU A 257 2.97 7.76 -10.49
CA LEU A 257 2.63 7.34 -9.14
C LEU A 257 1.72 8.34 -8.43
N LEU A 258 2.02 9.64 -8.52
CA LEU A 258 1.20 10.69 -7.92
C LEU A 258 -0.20 10.74 -8.55
N ALA A 259 -0.30 10.59 -9.87
CA ALA A 259 -1.58 10.50 -10.57
C ALA A 259 -2.37 9.25 -10.13
N TYR A 260 -1.70 8.09 -10.07
CA TYR A 260 -2.29 6.85 -9.56
C TYR A 260 -2.83 7.03 -8.14
N GLN A 261 -2.08 7.65 -7.22
CA GLN A 261 -2.55 7.92 -5.86
C GLN A 261 -3.74 8.87 -5.82
N TYR A 262 -3.74 9.90 -6.67
CA TYR A 262 -4.85 10.86 -6.78
C TYR A 262 -6.14 10.18 -7.25
N ASP A 263 -6.06 9.26 -8.21
CA ASP A 263 -7.22 8.57 -8.77
C ASP A 263 -7.80 7.50 -7.82
N GLN A 264 -7.03 7.04 -6.83
CA GLN A 264 -7.45 6.05 -5.84
C GLN A 264 -8.09 6.66 -4.57
N LEU A 265 -8.29 7.98 -4.52
CA LEU A 265 -8.83 8.66 -3.35
C LEU A 265 -10.29 8.25 -3.07
N ASN A 266 -10.50 7.55 -1.95
CA ASN A 266 -11.81 7.01 -1.55
C ASN A 266 -12.52 7.82 -0.45
N LEU A 267 -11.85 8.82 0.13
CA LEU A 267 -12.42 9.71 1.14
C LEU A 267 -12.26 11.15 0.69
N ILE A 268 -13.27 11.97 0.95
CA ILE A 268 -13.23 13.41 0.68
C ILE A 268 -12.48 14.07 1.85
N PRO A 269 -11.31 14.67 1.63
CA PRO A 269 -10.55 15.29 2.70
C PRO A 269 -11.22 16.58 3.18
N GLU A 270 -11.13 16.85 4.48
CA GLU A 270 -11.69 18.05 5.09
C GLU A 270 -10.60 19.01 5.57
N LYS A 271 -10.96 20.28 5.80
CA LYS A 271 -10.03 21.28 6.33
C LYS A 271 -9.91 21.12 7.85
N ALA A 272 -8.70 21.29 8.37
CA ALA A 272 -8.45 21.15 9.82
C ALA A 272 -9.00 22.30 10.68
N ASP A 273 -9.36 23.43 10.08
CA ASP A 273 -9.84 24.66 10.73
C ASP A 273 -8.96 25.14 11.90
N LEU A 274 -7.66 25.30 11.64
CA LEU A 274 -6.68 25.77 12.61
C LEU A 274 -6.48 27.29 12.55
N PRO A 275 -6.06 27.93 13.67
CA PRO A 275 -5.78 29.37 13.72
C PRO A 275 -4.49 29.79 12.99
N TYR A 276 -3.89 28.87 12.24
CA TYR A 276 -2.70 29.06 11.42
C TYR A 276 -2.78 28.21 10.14
N PRO A 277 -2.04 28.57 9.08
CA PRO A 277 -2.00 27.76 7.86
C PRO A 277 -1.53 26.34 8.15
N CYS A 278 -2.24 25.35 7.62
CA CYS A 278 -1.92 23.93 7.83
C CYS A 278 -1.98 23.18 6.50
N GLY A 279 -0.90 22.46 6.17
CA GLY A 279 -0.81 21.59 4.99
C GLY A 279 -1.33 20.18 5.23
N LEU A 280 -1.97 19.92 6.38
CA LEU A 280 -2.54 18.63 6.72
C LEU A 280 -4.06 18.69 6.54
N GLU A 281 -4.59 17.79 5.74
CA GLU A 281 -6.01 17.61 5.49
C GLU A 281 -6.55 16.46 6.34
N VAL A 282 -7.75 16.65 6.88
CA VAL A 282 -8.41 15.65 7.70
C VAL A 282 -8.77 14.45 6.82
N TYR A 283 -8.62 13.25 7.37
CA TYR A 283 -8.73 11.93 6.77
C TYR A 283 -7.59 11.49 5.83
N CYS A 284 -6.62 12.37 5.57
CA CYS A 284 -5.41 12.00 4.85
C CYS A 284 -4.37 11.36 5.77
N ASN A 285 -3.48 10.57 5.17
CA ASN A 285 -2.41 9.83 5.79
C ASN A 285 -1.07 10.57 5.67
N TYR A 286 -0.35 10.61 6.79
CA TYR A 286 0.95 11.24 6.89
C TYR A 286 1.88 10.41 7.78
N THR A 287 3.12 10.24 7.34
CA THR A 287 4.19 9.76 8.21
C THR A 287 4.45 10.78 9.32
N ARG A 288 5.00 10.32 10.45
CA ARG A 288 5.40 11.18 11.58
C ARG A 288 6.23 12.39 11.14
N ASP A 289 7.19 12.16 10.26
CA ASP A 289 8.12 13.21 9.82
C ASP A 289 7.46 14.22 8.88
N GLN A 290 6.52 13.79 8.04
CA GLN A 290 5.67 14.69 7.25
C GLN A 290 4.79 15.57 8.17
N ILE A 291 4.15 14.98 9.19
CA ILE A 291 3.31 15.73 10.16
C ILE A 291 4.11 16.87 10.79
N PHE A 292 5.28 16.58 11.35
CA PHE A 292 6.08 17.60 12.02
C PHE A 292 6.78 18.57 11.06
N SER A 293 7.02 18.16 9.81
CA SER A 293 7.48 19.08 8.77
C SER A 293 6.40 20.11 8.42
N ALA A 294 5.15 19.65 8.26
CA ALA A 294 3.99 20.47 7.99
C ALA A 294 3.71 21.45 9.13
N LEU A 295 3.84 20.99 10.37
CA LEU A 295 3.65 21.78 11.58
C LEU A 295 4.90 22.58 11.99
N GLY A 296 5.91 22.67 11.11
CA GLY A 296 6.99 23.63 11.27
C GLY A 296 8.07 23.31 12.31
N LEU A 297 8.19 22.05 12.75
CA LEU A 297 9.23 21.64 13.68
C LEU A 297 10.58 21.53 12.96
N ALA A 298 11.65 22.13 13.47
CA ALA A 298 12.96 22.16 12.78
C ALA A 298 13.58 20.77 12.52
N LYS A 299 13.46 19.83 13.48
CA LYS A 299 14.00 18.46 13.37
C LYS A 299 12.91 17.42 13.62
N PRO A 300 12.08 17.08 12.60
CA PRO A 300 11.04 16.07 12.71
C PRO A 300 11.56 14.73 13.26
N SER A 301 12.75 14.29 12.84
CA SER A 301 13.37 13.03 13.28
C SER A 301 13.55 12.90 14.80
N SER A 302 13.61 14.02 15.52
CA SER A 302 13.81 14.04 16.97
C SER A 302 12.60 13.58 17.78
N VAL A 303 11.40 13.53 17.20
CA VAL A 303 10.16 13.19 17.93
C VAL A 303 10.04 11.68 18.13
N ARG A 304 10.46 11.17 19.28
CA ARG A 304 10.38 9.74 19.62
C ARG A 304 9.09 9.34 20.34
N GLU A 305 8.39 10.32 20.91
CA GLU A 305 7.23 10.11 21.77
C GLU A 305 5.92 10.12 20.97
N GLY A 306 4.89 9.47 21.51
CA GLY A 306 3.53 9.46 20.94
C GLY A 306 2.78 10.78 21.09
N VAL A 307 3.39 11.79 21.70
CA VAL A 307 2.84 13.14 21.84
C VAL A 307 3.95 14.15 21.61
N LYS A 308 3.61 15.28 20.99
CA LYS A 308 4.51 16.43 20.89
C LYS A 308 3.75 17.73 21.11
N TYR A 309 4.29 18.54 22.01
CA TYR A 309 3.82 19.91 22.24
C TYR A 309 4.58 20.90 21.35
N LEU A 310 3.82 21.68 20.58
CA LEU A 310 4.31 22.72 19.68
C LEU A 310 3.80 24.09 20.16
N HIS A 311 4.67 25.09 20.07
CA HIS A 311 4.37 26.49 20.39
C HIS A 311 5.22 27.40 19.48
N PRO A 312 4.92 28.72 19.39
CA PRO A 312 5.61 29.63 18.48
C PRO A 312 7.14 29.73 18.67
N GLY A 313 7.67 29.27 19.80
CA GLY A 313 9.10 29.24 20.08
C GLY A 313 9.83 28.01 19.55
N ASN A 314 9.11 26.94 19.18
CA ASN A 314 9.71 25.69 18.67
C ASN A 314 9.16 25.24 17.31
N SER A 315 8.17 25.95 16.78
CA SER A 315 7.55 25.73 15.47
C SER A 315 7.52 27.04 14.69
N ASP A 316 7.93 26.98 13.42
CA ASP A 316 7.83 28.11 12.50
C ASP A 316 6.49 28.13 11.73
N MET A 317 5.46 27.43 12.21
CA MET A 317 4.11 27.42 11.61
C MET A 317 3.03 27.71 12.65
N VAL A 318 3.10 27.05 13.79
CA VAL A 318 2.10 27.10 14.84
C VAL A 318 2.13 28.47 15.53
N THR A 319 0.99 29.15 15.57
CA THR A 319 0.82 30.45 16.25
C THR A 319 0.15 30.34 17.61
N THR A 320 -0.42 29.18 17.93
CA THR A 320 -1.15 28.89 19.17
C THR A 320 -0.68 27.55 19.71
N ASP A 321 -0.50 27.43 21.02
CA ASP A 321 -0.10 26.20 21.70
C ASP A 321 -0.89 24.98 21.18
N THR A 322 -0.17 23.98 20.67
CA THR A 322 -0.74 22.84 19.93
C THR A 322 -0.13 21.54 20.42
N ASP A 323 -0.97 20.65 20.92
CA ASP A 323 -0.59 19.27 21.25
C ASP A 323 -0.93 18.34 20.08
N VAL A 324 0.06 17.56 19.65
CA VAL A 324 -0.04 16.59 18.55
C VAL A 324 -0.01 15.19 19.12
N PHE A 325 -1.10 14.44 19.00
CA PHE A 325 -1.22 13.07 19.48
C PHE A 325 -1.08 12.06 18.35
N LEU A 326 -0.14 11.14 18.50
CA LEU A 326 0.15 10.04 17.57
C LEU A 326 -0.26 8.71 18.22
N VAL A 327 -1.46 8.24 17.91
CA VAL A 327 -2.09 7.09 18.55
C VAL A 327 -2.02 5.85 17.66
N THR A 328 -1.75 4.69 18.26
CA THR A 328 -1.84 3.39 17.60
C THR A 328 -2.97 2.59 18.24
N LEU A 329 -4.01 2.25 17.48
CA LEU A 329 -5.25 1.66 18.00
C LEU A 329 -5.10 0.18 18.39
N ASN A 330 -4.46 -0.63 17.54
CA ASN A 330 -4.19 -2.04 17.85
C ASN A 330 -2.77 -2.17 18.40
N LYS A 331 -2.63 -2.20 19.73
CA LYS A 331 -1.43 -2.71 20.39
C LYS A 331 -1.54 -4.24 20.39
N SER A 332 -0.73 -4.94 19.58
CA SER A 332 -0.79 -6.40 19.42
C SER A 332 -0.59 -7.15 20.73
N GLU A 333 -1.23 -8.32 20.89
CA GLU A 333 -1.14 -9.25 22.04
C GLU A 333 0.27 -9.53 22.60
N LYS A 334 1.33 -9.32 21.80
CA LYS A 334 2.72 -9.50 22.23
C LYS A 334 3.33 -8.30 23.00
N GLU A 335 2.61 -7.20 23.17
CA GLU A 335 3.02 -6.05 23.99
C GLU A 335 2.27 -5.98 25.34
N PHE A 336 1.64 -7.09 25.78
CA PHE A 336 0.80 -7.12 26.99
C PHE A 336 1.59 -7.49 28.25
N SER A 337 1.53 -6.60 29.25
CA SER A 337 1.48 -7.00 30.66
C SER A 337 0.01 -7.16 31.04
N ASP A 338 -0.36 -8.23 31.77
CA ASP A 338 -1.73 -8.69 32.08
C ASP A 338 -2.65 -7.72 32.89
N THR A 339 -2.47 -6.40 32.80
CA THR A 339 -3.25 -5.41 33.59
C THR A 339 -3.80 -4.20 32.82
N THR A 340 -3.64 -4.10 31.50
CA THR A 340 -4.04 -2.88 30.75
C THR A 340 -4.70 -3.21 29.41
N LEU A 341 -5.97 -3.61 29.48
CA LEU A 341 -6.83 -3.72 28.31
C LEU A 341 -7.49 -2.35 28.06
N TYR A 342 -7.14 -1.72 26.92
CA TYR A 342 -7.73 -0.52 26.30
C TYR A 342 -7.38 0.86 26.90
N GLU A 343 -6.37 1.54 26.34
CA GLU A 343 -6.07 2.93 26.73
C GLU A 343 -6.59 3.98 25.74
N ASP A 344 -6.50 3.74 24.43
CA ASP A 344 -6.90 4.73 23.41
C ASP A 344 -7.94 4.12 22.44
N TYR A 345 -9.16 4.65 22.42
CA TYR A 345 -10.25 4.11 21.59
C TYR A 345 -11.32 5.14 21.26
N SER A 346 -12.02 4.91 20.14
CA SER A 346 -13.23 5.65 19.78
C SER A 346 -14.43 5.10 20.56
N ILE A 347 -15.16 5.97 21.24
CA ILE A 347 -16.42 5.64 21.93
C ILE A 347 -17.59 5.73 20.94
N ASP A 348 -17.60 6.79 20.16
CA ASP A 348 -18.54 6.99 19.06
C ASP A 348 -17.85 7.77 17.92
N LYS A 349 -18.63 8.23 16.95
CA LYS A 349 -18.11 8.98 15.81
C LYS A 349 -17.45 10.33 16.17
N HIS A 350 -17.62 10.87 17.36
CA HIS A 350 -16.99 12.12 17.79
C HIS A 350 -16.22 11.99 19.11
N LEU A 351 -16.52 11.01 19.95
CA LEU A 351 -15.87 10.83 21.24
C LEU A 351 -14.70 9.86 21.15
N PHE A 352 -13.55 10.30 21.65
CA PHE A 352 -12.32 9.53 21.69
C PHE A 352 -11.72 9.57 23.10
N HIS A 353 -11.54 8.39 23.67
CA HIS A 353 -10.82 8.22 24.92
C HIS A 353 -9.32 8.17 24.62
N TRP A 354 -8.54 9.00 25.30
CA TRP A 354 -7.08 9.05 25.19
C TRP A 354 -6.44 9.02 26.56
N GLN A 355 -5.30 8.35 26.67
CA GLN A 355 -4.53 8.26 27.91
C GLN A 355 -3.15 8.92 27.76
N SER A 356 -2.76 9.69 28.77
CA SER A 356 -1.48 10.38 28.80
C SER A 356 -0.31 9.43 29.01
N GLN A 357 0.91 9.96 28.88
CA GLN A 357 2.10 9.25 29.37
C GLN A 357 1.98 9.00 30.87
N SER A 358 2.56 7.87 31.33
CA SER A 358 2.43 7.36 32.70
C SER A 358 2.82 8.33 33.81
N THR A 359 3.67 9.31 33.54
CA THR A 359 4.14 10.29 34.52
C THR A 359 3.34 11.59 34.55
N THR A 360 2.39 11.79 33.64
CA THR A 360 1.67 13.07 33.49
C THR A 360 0.57 13.18 34.54
N THR A 361 0.78 13.97 35.59
CA THR A 361 -0.24 14.26 36.63
C THR A 361 -1.10 15.49 36.29
N PRO A 362 -2.29 15.65 36.90
CA PRO A 362 -3.13 16.84 36.76
C PRO A 362 -2.41 18.11 37.21
N GLU A 363 -1.51 18.04 38.19
CA GLU A 363 -0.74 19.17 38.72
C GLU A 363 0.48 19.51 37.86
N SER A 364 0.91 18.60 36.98
CA SER A 364 2.06 18.82 36.11
C SER A 364 1.78 19.91 35.06
N LYS A 365 2.83 20.56 34.55
CA LYS A 365 2.69 21.57 33.47
C LYS A 365 1.93 21.02 32.25
N THR A 366 2.13 19.75 31.93
CA THR A 366 1.45 19.06 30.82
C THR A 366 0.00 18.76 31.13
N GLY A 367 -0.30 18.20 32.31
CA GLY A 367 -1.68 17.95 32.74
C GLY A 367 -2.51 19.22 32.82
N GLN A 368 -1.96 20.28 33.41
CA GLN A 368 -2.57 21.62 33.44
C GLN A 368 -2.83 22.19 32.04
N ARG A 369 -1.97 21.89 31.05
CA ARG A 369 -2.19 22.31 29.66
C ARG A 369 -3.39 21.60 29.02
N TYR A 370 -3.56 20.31 29.29
CA TYR A 370 -4.71 19.54 28.80
C TYR A 370 -6.01 19.95 29.49
N ILE A 371 -6.01 20.08 30.83
CA ILE A 371 -7.21 20.43 31.62
C ILE A 371 -7.75 21.80 31.21
N HIS A 372 -6.87 22.79 31.08
CA HIS A 372 -7.24 24.17 30.75
C HIS A 372 -7.22 24.44 29.24
N GLN A 373 -7.35 23.41 28.39
CA GLN A 373 -7.29 23.54 26.93
C GLN A 373 -8.26 24.60 26.41
N ARG A 374 -9.54 24.52 26.80
CA ARG A 374 -10.59 25.45 26.32
C ARG A 374 -10.36 26.88 26.78
N GLU A 375 -9.95 27.05 28.02
CA GLU A 375 -9.70 28.37 28.62
C GLU A 375 -8.51 29.09 27.95
N LYS A 376 -7.47 28.32 27.59
CA LYS A 376 -6.25 28.85 26.96
C LYS A 376 -6.30 28.88 25.43
N GLY A 377 -7.31 28.25 24.82
CA GLY A 377 -7.44 28.14 23.37
C GLY A 377 -6.45 27.18 22.71
N ASN A 378 -5.88 26.25 23.48
CA ASN A 378 -4.89 25.29 22.98
C ASN A 378 -5.51 24.33 21.95
N GLN A 379 -4.77 24.05 20.89
CA GLN A 379 -5.21 23.10 19.86
C GLN A 379 -4.75 21.69 20.21
N VAL A 380 -5.60 20.70 19.93
CA VAL A 380 -5.25 19.27 20.02
C VAL A 380 -5.50 18.65 18.67
N LEU A 381 -4.45 18.06 18.07
CA LEU A 381 -4.51 17.37 16.79
C LEU A 381 -4.39 15.87 17.02
N LEU A 382 -5.36 15.09 16.54
CA LEU A 382 -5.37 13.65 16.72
C LEU A 382 -5.01 12.93 15.42
N PHE A 383 -3.93 12.14 15.47
CA PHE A 383 -3.49 11.28 14.37
C PHE A 383 -3.52 9.83 14.84
N VAL A 384 -4.15 8.95 14.06
CA VAL A 384 -4.31 7.54 14.42
C VAL A 384 -3.75 6.62 13.36
N ARG A 385 -3.31 5.44 13.77
CA ARG A 385 -3.01 4.33 12.86
C ARG A 385 -3.47 3.01 13.47
N ALA A 386 -3.80 2.04 12.64
CA ALA A 386 -4.24 0.74 13.11
C ALA A 386 -3.10 -0.01 13.83
N ALA A 387 -1.91 -0.05 13.26
CA ALA A 387 -0.75 -0.74 13.84
C ALA A 387 0.55 0.05 13.63
N LYS A 388 1.64 -0.39 14.27
CA LYS A 388 2.96 0.24 14.08
C LYS A 388 3.53 -0.02 12.68
N LYS A 389 3.23 -1.19 12.11
CA LYS A 389 3.73 -1.66 10.82
C LYS A 389 2.61 -2.22 9.96
N ASP A 390 2.75 -2.07 8.65
CA ASP A 390 1.89 -2.69 7.65
C ASP A 390 2.28 -4.17 7.42
N ASP A 391 1.53 -4.86 6.56
CA ASP A 391 1.79 -6.26 6.18
C ASP A 391 3.15 -6.43 5.47
N TYR A 392 3.73 -5.35 4.97
CA TYR A 392 5.03 -5.27 4.31
C TYR A 392 6.18 -4.90 5.26
N LYS A 393 5.91 -4.80 6.57
CA LYS A 393 6.86 -4.44 7.64
C LYS A 393 7.37 -2.99 7.58
N ASN A 394 6.78 -2.12 6.76
CA ASN A 394 7.04 -0.68 6.77
C ASN A 394 6.30 -0.03 7.92
N ALA A 395 6.79 1.11 8.39
CA ALA A 395 6.06 1.90 9.38
C ALA A 395 4.78 2.46 8.77
N MET A 396 3.63 2.24 9.42
CA MET A 396 2.36 2.81 8.95
C MET A 396 2.33 4.32 9.16
N ALA A 397 1.82 5.02 8.14
CA ALA A 397 1.39 6.41 8.24
C ALA A 397 0.21 6.55 9.23
N PHE A 398 -0.01 7.76 9.71
CA PHE A 398 -1.13 8.10 10.55
C PHE A 398 -2.19 8.85 9.75
N THR A 399 -3.45 8.46 9.90
CA THR A 399 -4.58 9.25 9.42
C THR A 399 -4.83 10.41 10.38
N PHE A 400 -4.93 11.63 9.84
CA PHE A 400 -5.33 12.80 10.61
C PHE A 400 -6.85 12.80 10.85
N LEU A 401 -7.30 12.77 12.10
CA LEU A 401 -8.72 12.83 12.44
C LEU A 401 -9.23 14.25 12.72
N GLY A 402 -8.36 15.25 12.61
CA GLY A 402 -8.69 16.65 12.84
C GLY A 402 -8.45 17.11 14.27
N THR A 403 -9.09 18.23 14.60
CA THR A 403 -8.99 18.90 15.90
C THR A 403 -9.93 18.28 16.94
N ALA A 404 -9.50 18.30 18.19
CA ALA A 404 -10.26 17.75 19.31
C ALA A 404 -10.36 18.72 20.50
N GLN A 405 -11.46 18.61 21.24
CA GLN A 405 -11.80 19.45 22.39
C GLN A 405 -12.02 18.59 23.62
N ILE A 406 -11.35 18.92 24.73
CA ILE A 406 -11.52 18.22 26.00
C ILE A 406 -12.98 18.27 26.44
N VAL A 407 -13.49 17.15 26.95
CA VAL A 407 -14.83 17.01 27.53
C VAL A 407 -14.72 16.80 29.03
N SER A 408 -13.91 15.83 29.44
CA SER A 408 -13.68 15.48 30.84
C SER A 408 -12.32 14.79 30.98
N TRP A 409 -11.83 14.70 32.20
CA TRP A 409 -10.62 13.95 32.53
C TRP A 409 -10.77 13.29 33.90
N GLN A 410 -10.01 12.23 34.13
CA GLN A 410 -9.90 11.53 35.41
C GLN A 410 -8.52 10.88 35.57
N GLY A 411 -8.22 10.39 36.77
CA GLY A 411 -6.94 9.73 37.04
C GLY A 411 -5.78 10.72 37.22
N SER A 412 -4.57 10.19 37.40
CA SER A 412 -3.39 11.01 37.62
C SER A 412 -2.12 10.46 37.00
N GLN A 413 -1.77 9.18 37.17
CA GLN A 413 -0.58 8.58 36.55
C GLN A 413 -0.95 7.23 35.92
N PRO A 414 -1.48 7.20 34.68
CA PRO A 414 -1.69 8.33 33.77
C PRO A 414 -3.02 9.06 33.97
N MET A 415 -3.19 10.22 33.33
CA MET A 415 -4.48 10.87 33.14
C MET A 415 -5.24 10.23 31.97
N SER A 416 -6.52 9.96 32.17
CA SER A 416 -7.47 9.55 31.12
C SER A 416 -8.31 10.76 30.73
N ILE A 417 -8.34 11.10 29.44
CA ILE A 417 -9.01 12.30 28.93
C ILE A 417 -9.98 11.90 27.83
N LEU A 418 -11.21 12.38 27.96
CA LEU A 418 -12.23 12.26 26.93
C LEU A 418 -12.17 13.49 26.02
N TYR A 419 -11.89 13.27 24.75
CA TYR A 419 -11.89 14.30 23.72
C TYR A 419 -13.10 14.15 22.79
N ARG A 420 -13.66 15.28 22.37
CA ARG A 420 -14.64 15.38 21.29
C ARG A 420 -13.96 15.92 20.04
N LEU A 421 -13.92 15.13 18.97
CA LEU A 421 -13.44 15.55 17.67
C LEU A 421 -14.46 16.44 16.97
N ASN A 422 -13.96 17.48 16.31
CA ASN A 422 -14.77 18.37 15.48
C ASN A 422 -15.26 17.67 14.21
N HIS A 423 -14.50 16.68 13.73
CA HIS A 423 -14.80 15.89 12.54
C HIS A 423 -15.21 14.46 12.95
N PRO A 424 -16.15 13.81 12.24
CA PRO A 424 -16.54 12.45 12.55
C PRO A 424 -15.40 11.44 12.25
N ILE A 425 -15.10 10.56 13.21
CA ILE A 425 -14.16 9.46 13.04
C ILE A 425 -14.67 8.53 11.92
N PRO A 426 -13.85 8.23 10.88
CA PRO A 426 -14.22 7.29 9.84
C PRO A 426 -14.56 5.90 10.40
N ALA A 427 -15.56 5.22 9.81
CA ALA A 427 -16.06 3.94 10.30
C ALA A 427 -14.98 2.86 10.50
N LYS A 428 -13.91 2.87 9.69
CA LYS A 428 -12.76 1.97 9.82
C LYS A 428 -11.97 2.11 11.13
N TYR A 429 -12.13 3.22 11.84
CA TYR A 429 -11.50 3.50 13.14
C TYR A 429 -12.50 3.54 14.30
N ILE A 430 -13.78 3.27 14.03
CA ILE A 430 -14.77 3.04 15.07
C ILE A 430 -14.62 1.59 15.51
N VAL A 431 -14.37 1.35 16.80
CA VAL A 431 -14.38 0.00 17.35
C VAL A 431 -15.75 -0.59 17.04
N LYS A 432 -15.81 -1.64 16.21
CA LYS A 432 -17.02 -2.45 16.10
C LYS A 432 -17.23 -3.05 17.48
N THR A 433 -18.23 -2.57 18.20
CA THR A 433 -18.72 -3.25 19.39
C THR A 433 -19.10 -4.64 18.92
N ASP A 434 -18.32 -5.63 19.34
CA ASP A 434 -18.72 -7.02 19.14
C ASP A 434 -20.09 -7.16 19.80
N THR A 435 -21.07 -7.66 19.05
CA THR A 435 -22.45 -7.86 19.48
C THR A 435 -22.61 -8.82 20.67
N SER A 436 -21.51 -9.30 21.25
CA SER A 436 -21.46 -9.96 22.55
C SER A 436 -21.32 -8.92 23.65
N GLY A 437 -22.43 -8.26 23.99
CA GLY A 437 -22.46 -7.33 25.11
C GLY A 437 -22.14 -7.99 26.44
N VAL A 438 -21.19 -7.44 27.18
CA VAL A 438 -21.19 -7.31 28.64
C VAL A 438 -20.36 -6.07 28.95
N LEU A 439 -20.98 -5.11 29.65
CA LEU A 439 -20.34 -3.93 30.26
C LEU A 439 -19.45 -4.32 31.44
#